data_AF-A0A3L7T192-F1
#
_entry.id   AF-A0A3L7T192-F1
#
_cell.length_a   1.000
_cell.length_b   1.000
_cell.length_c   1.000
_cell.angle_alpha   90.00
_cell.angle_beta   90.00
_cell.angle_gamma   90.00
#
_symmetry.space_group_name_H-M   'P 1'
#
loop_
_entity.id
_entity.type
_entity.pdbx_description
1 polymer ?
#
loop_
_entity_poly.entity_id
_entity_poly.type
_entity_poly.pdbx_seq_one_letter_code
_entity_poly.pdbx_strand_id
1 'polypeptide(L)'
;MSAIRLNGQYVLLRDVEKKDFMNFVHLCLPRVTADEPIPHTLANAVAGLLAEGKPLTDPMVQAGFQSCASLGIKNMWTDGAVASVTEEVATDAAQGLETAFGFASIQSGLALCAAMCNAFRRKLQVNDSAIPVIRQPKEILMQVAQGVSGMKNVNEPIFVAAGRALGGRMKDGVGPDDPHTMALLCMLSDFGATGVRIDLEKNILGFAPFSTANAMASAILQGLDAEKVAEVRKAIERTNEQFRKVMEQQGATQGGQQQQQQQQQQTISIPRVMGTRRRR
;
A
#
# COMPACT_ATOMS: atom_id res chain seq x y z
N MET A 1 -17.18 -13.33 22.03
CA MET A 1 -18.09 -12.52 21.20
C MET A 1 -17.61 -11.08 21.25
N SER A 2 -17.26 -10.51 20.10
CA SER A 2 -16.81 -9.12 20.00
C SER A 2 -18.02 -8.18 19.84
N ALA A 3 -17.92 -6.95 20.33
CA ALA A 3 -18.99 -5.96 20.28
C ALA A 3 -18.42 -4.56 20.03
N ILE A 4 -19.22 -3.68 19.44
CA ILE A 4 -18.94 -2.25 19.27
C ILE A 4 -20.07 -1.43 19.90
N ARG A 5 -19.77 -0.25 20.43
CA ARG A 5 -20.79 0.66 20.96
C ARG A 5 -21.26 1.63 19.88
N LEU A 6 -22.57 1.68 19.67
CA LEU A 6 -23.24 2.57 18.74
C LEU A 6 -24.35 3.32 19.50
N ASN A 7 -24.32 4.65 19.50
CA ASN A 7 -25.33 5.49 20.17
C ASN A 7 -25.59 5.07 21.63
N GLY A 8 -24.53 4.70 22.35
CA GLY A 8 -24.58 4.23 23.73
C GLY A 8 -25.01 2.77 23.94
N GLN A 9 -25.41 2.05 22.89
CA GLN A 9 -25.83 0.65 22.96
C GLN A 9 -24.76 -0.31 22.42
N TYR A 10 -24.73 -1.54 22.95
CA TYR A 10 -23.84 -2.58 22.44
C TYR A 10 -24.45 -3.26 21.23
N VAL A 11 -23.70 -3.26 20.12
CA VAL A 11 -23.99 -4.05 18.93
C VAL A 11 -23.06 -5.26 18.94
N LEU A 12 -23.65 -6.45 19.02
CA LEU A 12 -22.91 -7.71 18.92
C LEU A 12 -22.46 -7.91 17.47
N LEU A 13 -21.17 -8.19 17.29
CA LEU A 13 -20.60 -8.52 16.00
C LEU A 13 -20.92 -9.98 15.66
N ARG A 14 -21.52 -10.19 14.51
CA ARG A 14 -21.90 -11.50 13.97
C ARG A 14 -20.97 -11.88 12.85
N ASP A 15 -20.75 -13.17 12.66
CA ASP A 15 -19.97 -13.68 11.54
C ASP A 15 -20.59 -13.25 10.20
N VAL A 16 -19.73 -12.82 9.28
CA VAL A 16 -20.08 -12.43 7.91
C VAL A 16 -19.09 -13.09 6.96
N GLU A 17 -19.44 -13.16 5.68
CA GLU A 17 -18.60 -13.82 4.70
C GLU A 17 -17.55 -12.85 4.12
N LYS A 18 -16.46 -13.39 3.58
CA LYS A 18 -15.42 -12.60 2.90
C LYS A 18 -15.99 -11.67 1.81
N LYS A 19 -17.05 -12.10 1.11
CA LYS A 19 -17.71 -11.30 0.08
C LYS A 19 -18.33 -10.02 0.64
N ASP A 20 -18.81 -10.04 1.88
CA ASP A 20 -19.44 -8.89 2.52
C ASP A 20 -18.40 -7.83 2.88
N PHE A 21 -17.21 -8.26 3.34
CA PHE A 21 -16.05 -7.37 3.51
C PHE A 21 -15.59 -6.76 2.19
N MET A 22 -15.50 -7.56 1.12
CA MET A 22 -15.13 -7.03 -0.20
C MET A 22 -16.12 -5.97 -0.68
N ASN A 23 -17.42 -6.25 -0.58
CA ASN A 23 -18.47 -5.31 -0.96
C ASN A 23 -18.42 -4.02 -0.12
N PHE A 24 -18.22 -4.14 1.20
CA PHE A 24 -18.10 -3.00 2.09
C PHE A 24 -16.85 -2.15 1.78
N VAL A 25 -15.69 -2.78 1.53
CA VAL A 25 -14.48 -2.06 1.13
C VAL A 25 -14.68 -1.37 -0.22
N HIS A 26 -15.32 -2.01 -1.20
CA HIS A 26 -15.64 -1.37 -2.48
C HIS A 26 -16.57 -0.16 -2.33
N LEU A 27 -17.49 -0.17 -1.36
CA LEU A 27 -18.29 1.02 -1.03
C LEU A 27 -17.42 2.16 -0.46
N CYS A 28 -16.39 1.83 0.34
CA CYS A 28 -15.55 2.80 1.01
C CYS A 28 -14.48 3.41 0.10
N LEU A 29 -13.90 2.64 -0.83
CA LEU A 29 -12.77 3.07 -1.66
C LEU A 29 -12.98 4.44 -2.36
N PRO A 30 -14.14 4.73 -2.99
CA PRO A 30 -14.36 6.03 -3.63
C PRO A 30 -14.46 7.21 -2.65
N ARG A 31 -14.65 6.95 -1.36
CA ARG A 31 -14.83 7.96 -0.31
C ARG A 31 -13.52 8.29 0.41
N VAL A 32 -12.45 7.53 0.17
CA VAL A 32 -11.16 7.76 0.83
C VAL A 32 -10.56 9.08 0.34
N THR A 33 -10.30 9.98 1.27
CA THR A 33 -9.60 11.25 1.04
C THR A 33 -8.20 11.22 1.66
N ALA A 34 -7.40 12.26 1.44
CA ALA A 34 -6.09 12.38 2.11
C ALA A 34 -6.22 12.77 3.59
N ASP A 35 -7.24 13.56 3.92
CA ASP A 35 -7.36 14.24 5.21
C ASP A 35 -8.11 13.41 6.27
N GLU A 36 -9.06 12.57 5.84
CA GLU A 36 -9.86 11.78 6.76
C GLU A 36 -9.17 10.46 7.14
N PRO A 37 -9.04 10.09 8.44
CA PRO A 37 -8.59 8.76 8.82
C PRO A 37 -9.48 7.67 8.22
N ILE A 38 -8.88 6.61 7.68
CA ILE A 38 -9.64 5.50 7.05
C ILE A 38 -10.64 4.84 8.01
N PRO A 39 -10.34 4.62 9.31
CA PRO A 39 -11.35 4.14 10.25
C PRO A 39 -12.61 5.03 10.28
N HIS A 40 -12.46 6.35 10.13
CA HIS A 40 -13.57 7.31 10.16
C HIS A 40 -14.36 7.29 8.86
N THR A 41 -13.69 7.18 7.72
CA THR A 41 -14.35 6.93 6.42
C THR A 41 -15.23 5.67 6.48
N LEU A 42 -14.77 4.64 7.19
CA LEU A 42 -15.50 3.37 7.36
C LEU A 42 -16.69 3.54 8.30
N ALA A 43 -16.51 4.27 9.41
CA ALA A 43 -17.61 4.61 10.31
C ALA A 43 -18.69 5.41 9.58
N ASN A 44 -18.30 6.37 8.73
CA ASN A 44 -19.22 7.15 7.87
C ASN A 44 -19.93 6.26 6.83
N ALA A 45 -19.25 5.26 6.27
CA ALA A 45 -19.90 4.28 5.40
C ALA A 45 -20.95 3.45 6.14
N VAL A 46 -20.67 3.02 7.37
CA VAL A 46 -21.66 2.35 8.23
C VAL A 46 -22.84 3.27 8.52
N ALA A 47 -22.60 4.52 8.92
CA ALA A 47 -23.67 5.49 9.16
C ALA A 47 -24.57 5.69 7.93
N GLY A 48 -23.98 5.79 6.73
CA GLY A 48 -24.73 5.86 5.48
C GLY A 48 -25.65 4.65 5.26
N LEU A 49 -25.15 3.43 5.48
CA LEU A 49 -25.96 2.22 5.37
C LEU A 49 -27.13 2.18 6.37
N LEU A 50 -26.90 2.66 7.60
CA LEU A 50 -27.96 2.75 8.61
C LEU A 50 -28.99 3.83 8.24
N ALA A 51 -28.56 4.96 7.70
CA ALA A 51 -29.43 6.03 7.22
C ALA A 51 -30.31 5.60 6.03
N GLU A 52 -29.82 4.67 5.20
CA GLU A 52 -30.59 3.99 4.16
C GLU A 52 -31.64 3.00 4.72
N GLY A 53 -31.70 2.83 6.04
CA GLY A 53 -32.66 1.95 6.72
C GLY A 53 -32.21 0.49 6.81
N LYS A 54 -30.95 0.17 6.53
CA LYS A 54 -30.46 -1.20 6.68
C LYS A 54 -30.43 -1.61 8.16
N PRO A 55 -30.91 -2.82 8.50
CA PRO A 55 -30.90 -3.28 9.88
C PRO A 55 -29.47 -3.52 10.37
N LEU A 56 -29.26 -3.45 11.69
CA LEU A 56 -27.96 -3.75 12.32
C LEU A 56 -27.44 -5.15 11.99
N THR A 57 -28.32 -6.08 11.59
CA THR A 57 -27.97 -7.46 11.24
C THR A 57 -27.68 -7.66 9.75
N ASP A 58 -27.80 -6.61 8.93
CA ASP A 58 -27.44 -6.68 7.50
C ASP A 58 -25.96 -7.07 7.35
N PRO A 59 -25.61 -8.01 6.45
CA PRO A 59 -24.24 -8.49 6.31
C PRO A 59 -23.23 -7.38 5.99
N MET A 60 -23.62 -6.38 5.20
CA MET A 60 -22.74 -5.27 4.83
C MET A 60 -22.54 -4.30 5.99
N VAL A 61 -23.59 -4.05 6.78
CA VAL A 61 -23.51 -3.28 8.03
C VAL A 61 -22.61 -3.99 9.04
N GLN A 62 -22.77 -5.32 9.20
CA GLN A 62 -21.95 -6.13 10.10
C GLN A 62 -20.48 -6.20 9.66
N ALA A 63 -20.21 -6.34 8.36
CA ALA A 63 -18.86 -6.22 7.81
C ALA A 63 -18.24 -4.86 8.14
N GLY A 64 -19.02 -3.79 8.05
CA GLY A 64 -18.59 -2.45 8.43
C GLY A 64 -18.29 -2.30 9.92
N PHE A 65 -19.15 -2.80 10.81
CA PHE A 65 -18.88 -2.79 12.25
C PHE A 65 -17.65 -3.62 12.62
N GLN A 66 -17.49 -4.81 12.05
CA GLN A 66 -16.30 -5.63 12.26
C GLN A 66 -15.03 -4.93 11.77
N SER A 67 -15.11 -4.24 10.64
CA SER A 67 -14.00 -3.45 10.11
C SER A 67 -13.64 -2.31 11.05
N CYS A 68 -14.63 -1.52 11.49
CA CYS A 68 -14.43 -0.44 12.46
C CYS A 68 -13.77 -0.95 13.75
N ALA A 69 -14.30 -2.06 14.30
CA ALA A 69 -13.75 -2.68 15.50
C ALA A 69 -12.31 -3.19 15.29
N SER A 70 -12.02 -3.82 14.16
CA SER A 70 -10.67 -4.29 13.84
C SER A 70 -9.67 -3.16 13.67
N LEU A 71 -10.12 -1.98 13.20
CA LEU A 71 -9.30 -0.78 13.11
C LEU A 71 -9.24 -0.01 14.43
N GLY A 72 -9.86 -0.51 15.49
CA GLY A 72 -9.72 0.04 16.84
C GLY A 72 -10.84 0.96 17.31
N ILE A 73 -11.89 1.16 16.51
CA ILE A 73 -13.07 1.91 16.94
C ILE A 73 -13.85 1.07 17.95
N LYS A 74 -14.02 1.63 19.16
CA LYS A 74 -14.77 1.00 20.25
C LYS A 74 -16.14 1.62 20.45
N ASN A 75 -16.24 2.94 20.21
CA ASN A 75 -17.48 3.68 20.38
C ASN A 75 -17.66 4.71 19.27
N MET A 76 -18.84 4.70 18.66
CA MET A 76 -19.25 5.69 17.67
C MET A 76 -20.70 6.11 17.87
N TRP A 77 -20.99 7.33 17.43
CA TRP A 77 -22.34 7.86 17.32
C TRP A 77 -22.67 8.07 15.85
N THR A 78 -23.93 7.91 15.49
CA THR A 78 -24.40 8.19 14.14
C THR A 78 -25.57 9.14 14.20
N ASP A 79 -25.48 10.23 13.44
CA ASP A 79 -26.56 11.17 13.20
C ASP A 79 -26.80 11.26 11.69
N GLY A 80 -27.94 10.71 11.26
CA GLY A 80 -28.19 10.45 9.84
C GLY A 80 -27.07 9.63 9.21
N ALA A 81 -26.51 10.13 8.11
CA ALA A 81 -25.46 9.47 7.33
C ALA A 81 -24.03 9.78 7.82
N VAL A 82 -23.88 10.46 8.97
CA VAL A 82 -22.58 10.88 9.52
C VAL A 82 -22.28 10.13 10.81
N ALA A 83 -21.06 9.62 10.93
CA ALA A 83 -20.54 9.04 12.15
C ALA A 83 -19.60 9.99 12.89
N SER A 84 -19.68 9.99 14.21
CA SER A 84 -18.70 10.58 15.11
C SER A 84 -18.04 9.47 15.93
N VAL A 85 -16.73 9.25 15.72
CA VAL A 85 -15.94 8.31 16.52
C VAL A 85 -15.60 8.97 17.85
N THR A 86 -15.94 8.31 18.97
CA THR A 86 -15.77 8.87 20.33
C THR A 86 -14.78 8.08 21.19
N GLU A 87 -14.49 6.83 20.81
CA GLU A 87 -13.43 6.04 21.43
C GLU A 87 -12.73 5.19 20.35
N GLU A 88 -11.43 5.40 20.19
CA GLU A 88 -10.59 4.71 19.22
C GLU A 88 -9.21 4.40 19.84
N VAL A 89 -8.74 3.17 19.66
CA VAL A 89 -7.38 2.77 20.01
C VAL A 89 -6.76 2.09 18.79
N ALA A 90 -5.83 2.80 18.14
CA ALA A 90 -5.21 2.32 16.91
C ALA A 90 -4.61 0.91 17.07
N THR A 91 -5.01 0.01 16.18
CA THR A 91 -4.51 -1.36 16.09
C THR A 91 -3.45 -1.48 15.00
N ASP A 92 -2.75 -2.61 14.95
CA ASP A 92 -1.87 -2.96 13.82
C ASP A 92 -2.59 -2.88 12.47
N ALA A 93 -3.89 -3.22 12.43
CA ALA A 93 -4.73 -3.10 11.24
C ALA A 93 -4.97 -1.64 10.84
N ALA A 94 -5.21 -0.75 11.81
CA ALA A 94 -5.33 0.69 11.56
C ALA A 94 -4.05 1.30 10.99
N GLN A 95 -2.90 0.79 11.43
CA GLN A 95 -1.58 1.19 10.95
C GLN A 95 -1.19 0.49 9.63
N GLY A 96 -1.97 -0.48 9.17
CA GLY A 96 -1.66 -1.24 7.96
C GLY A 96 -0.38 -2.06 8.05
N LEU A 97 -0.08 -2.60 9.24
CA LEU A 97 1.12 -3.40 9.49
C LEU A 97 0.97 -4.84 9.00
N GLU A 98 2.10 -5.49 8.76
CA GLU A 98 2.15 -6.88 8.27
C GLU A 98 1.43 -7.87 9.19
N THR A 99 1.46 -7.64 10.51
CA THR A 99 0.80 -8.47 11.54
C THR A 99 -0.72 -8.54 11.37
N ALA A 100 -1.33 -7.55 10.70
CA ALA A 100 -2.75 -7.56 10.38
C ALA A 100 -3.10 -8.47 9.18
N PHE A 101 -2.10 -8.94 8.43
CA PHE A 101 -2.26 -9.76 7.23
C PHE A 101 -2.05 -11.26 7.50
N GLY A 102 -2.50 -11.75 8.65
CA GLY A 102 -2.49 -13.18 8.97
C GLY A 102 -3.41 -14.01 8.08
N PHE A 103 -3.11 -15.31 7.94
CA PHE A 103 -3.86 -16.24 7.09
C PHE A 103 -5.37 -16.21 7.37
N ALA A 104 -5.77 -16.29 8.65
CA ALA A 104 -7.18 -16.25 9.05
C ALA A 104 -7.86 -14.90 8.70
N SER A 105 -7.15 -13.78 8.84
CA SER A 105 -7.66 -12.45 8.48
C SER A 105 -7.87 -12.30 6.97
N ILE A 106 -7.00 -12.93 6.15
CA ILE A 106 -7.14 -12.92 4.69
C ILE A 106 -8.28 -13.85 4.23
N GLN A 107 -8.44 -15.01 4.87
CA GLN A 107 -9.53 -15.95 4.57
C GLN A 107 -10.90 -15.40 4.96
N SER A 108 -11.00 -14.75 6.12
CA SER A 108 -12.25 -14.11 6.56
C SER A 108 -12.59 -12.83 5.81
N GLY A 109 -11.60 -12.15 5.22
CA GLY A 109 -11.77 -10.87 4.53
C GLY A 109 -11.44 -9.64 5.38
N LEU A 110 -11.25 -9.80 6.70
CA LEU A 110 -10.94 -8.70 7.61
C LEU A 110 -9.65 -7.95 7.22
N ALA A 111 -8.68 -8.66 6.62
CA ALA A 111 -7.42 -8.07 6.16
C ALA A 111 -7.61 -7.01 5.04
N LEU A 112 -8.76 -6.98 4.34
CA LEU A 112 -9.03 -5.97 3.30
C LEU A 112 -9.04 -4.54 3.86
N CYS A 113 -9.54 -4.36 5.07
CA CYS A 113 -9.62 -3.05 5.71
C CYS A 113 -8.23 -2.56 6.16
N ALA A 114 -7.42 -3.47 6.73
CA ALA A 114 -6.02 -3.19 7.04
C ALA A 114 -5.20 -2.89 5.76
N ALA A 115 -5.48 -3.62 4.68
CA ALA A 115 -4.81 -3.43 3.40
C ALA A 115 -5.15 -2.07 2.78
N MET A 116 -6.40 -1.62 2.92
CA MET A 116 -6.81 -0.26 2.55
C MET A 116 -6.09 0.80 3.39
N CYS A 117 -6.01 0.64 4.72
CA CYS A 117 -5.24 1.52 5.60
C CYS A 117 -3.80 1.67 5.12
N ASN A 118 -3.15 0.54 4.80
CA ASN A 118 -1.79 0.53 4.26
C ASN A 118 -1.74 1.25 2.90
N ALA A 119 -2.54 0.82 1.93
CA ALA A 119 -2.46 1.24 0.52
C ALA A 119 -2.70 2.74 0.27
N PHE A 120 -3.59 3.36 1.04
CA PHE A 120 -3.99 4.76 0.83
C PHE A 120 -3.24 5.76 1.71
N ARG A 121 -2.29 5.29 2.53
CA ARG A 121 -1.47 6.12 3.41
C ARG A 121 0.03 5.97 3.15
N ARG A 122 0.41 5.26 2.10
CA ARG A 122 1.82 5.06 1.73
C ARG A 122 2.46 6.38 1.31
N LYS A 123 3.72 6.52 1.69
CA LYS A 123 4.64 7.49 1.10
C LYS A 123 5.76 6.71 0.43
N LEU A 124 6.20 7.17 -0.72
CA LEU A 124 7.38 6.65 -1.41
C LEU A 124 8.48 7.70 -1.34
N GLN A 125 9.64 7.32 -0.81
CA GLN A 125 10.81 8.20 -0.82
C GLN A 125 11.38 8.24 -2.24
N VAL A 126 11.35 9.38 -2.92
CA VAL A 126 11.99 9.56 -4.23
C VAL A 126 13.12 10.56 -4.07
N ASN A 127 14.35 10.08 -4.21
CA ASN A 127 15.55 10.85 -3.83
C ASN A 127 15.40 11.37 -2.38
N ASP A 128 15.43 12.69 -2.18
CA ASP A 128 15.33 13.33 -0.88
C ASP A 128 13.89 13.77 -0.51
N SER A 129 12.89 13.45 -1.35
CA SER A 129 11.49 13.83 -1.15
C SER A 129 10.59 12.64 -0.79
N ALA A 130 9.83 12.77 0.30
CA ALA A 130 8.79 11.81 0.66
C ALA A 130 7.48 12.18 -0.06
N ILE A 131 7.09 11.41 -1.08
CA ILE A 131 5.91 11.70 -1.89
C ILE A 131 4.73 10.84 -1.41
N PRO A 132 3.58 11.45 -1.03
CA PRO A 132 2.34 10.72 -0.80
C PRO A 132 1.90 9.98 -2.06
N VAL A 133 1.62 8.68 -1.94
CA VAL A 133 1.18 7.87 -3.07
C VAL A 133 -0.35 7.96 -3.16
N ILE A 134 -0.84 8.62 -4.21
CA ILE A 134 -2.26 8.84 -4.44
C ILE A 134 -2.75 7.88 -5.52
N ARG A 135 -3.69 7.00 -5.18
CA ARG A 135 -4.27 6.04 -6.12
C ARG A 135 -4.87 6.75 -7.33
N GLN A 136 -4.51 6.28 -8.52
CA GLN A 136 -4.99 6.82 -9.79
C GLN A 136 -6.19 6.02 -10.32
N PRO A 137 -7.00 6.60 -11.22
CA PRO A 137 -8.06 5.88 -11.93
C PRO A 137 -7.54 4.59 -12.59
N LYS A 138 -8.41 3.57 -12.65
CA LYS A 138 -8.07 2.24 -13.16
C LYS A 138 -7.49 2.30 -14.58
N GLU A 139 -8.05 3.15 -15.42
CA GLU A 139 -7.65 3.32 -16.82
C GLU A 139 -6.18 3.76 -16.92
N ILE A 140 -5.77 4.73 -16.09
CA ILE A 140 -4.39 5.24 -16.05
C ILE A 140 -3.44 4.17 -15.50
N LEU A 141 -3.82 3.50 -14.41
CA LEU A 141 -3.04 2.41 -13.84
C LEU A 141 -2.81 1.28 -14.87
N MET A 142 -3.85 0.91 -15.64
CA MET A 142 -3.74 -0.10 -16.69
C MET A 142 -2.83 0.34 -17.84
N GLN A 143 -2.96 1.58 -18.31
CA GLN A 143 -2.08 2.13 -19.35
C GLN A 143 -0.60 2.09 -18.91
N VAL A 144 -0.32 2.55 -17.69
CA VAL A 144 1.04 2.55 -17.14
C VAL A 144 1.57 1.12 -16.97
N ALA A 145 0.76 0.21 -16.41
CA ALA A 145 1.17 -1.19 -16.22
C ALA A 145 1.49 -1.88 -17.55
N GLN A 146 0.70 -1.64 -18.60
CA GLN A 146 0.97 -2.14 -19.95
C GLN A 146 2.23 -1.54 -20.55
N GLY A 147 2.42 -0.22 -20.43
CA GLY A 147 3.63 0.47 -20.90
C GLY A 147 4.90 -0.04 -20.23
N VAL A 148 4.88 -0.19 -18.90
CA VAL A 148 6.00 -0.76 -18.12
C VAL A 148 6.28 -2.20 -18.52
N SER A 149 5.24 -3.01 -18.75
CA SER A 149 5.41 -4.39 -19.20
C SER A 149 6.04 -4.47 -20.58
N GLY A 150 5.65 -3.57 -21.50
CA GLY A 150 6.17 -3.52 -22.87
C GLY A 150 7.64 -3.07 -22.98
N MET A 151 8.14 -2.29 -22.01
CA MET A 151 9.54 -1.83 -21.99
C MET A 151 10.48 -2.75 -21.18
N LYS A 152 9.93 -3.77 -20.50
CA LYS A 152 10.71 -4.67 -19.64
C LYS A 152 11.74 -5.43 -20.47
N ASN A 153 12.99 -5.38 -20.04
CA ASN A 153 14.05 -6.18 -20.66
C ASN A 153 13.89 -7.68 -20.30
N VAL A 154 14.49 -8.56 -21.11
CA VAL A 154 14.55 -10.00 -20.81
C VAL A 154 15.25 -10.21 -19.46
N ASN A 155 14.67 -11.05 -18.60
CA ASN A 155 15.15 -11.33 -17.23
C ASN A 155 15.19 -10.13 -16.27
N GLU A 156 14.64 -8.98 -16.66
CA GLU A 156 14.51 -7.84 -15.75
C GLU A 156 13.26 -7.99 -14.86
N PRO A 157 13.36 -7.72 -13.54
CA PRO A 157 12.19 -7.62 -12.68
C PRO A 157 11.30 -6.44 -13.05
N ILE A 158 9.98 -6.60 -12.96
CA ILE A 158 9.02 -5.57 -13.40
C ILE A 158 9.17 -4.24 -12.63
N PHE A 159 9.55 -4.28 -11.34
CA PHE A 159 9.77 -3.08 -10.54
C PHE A 159 10.99 -2.27 -11.03
N VAL A 160 12.00 -2.92 -11.63
CA VAL A 160 13.14 -2.21 -12.25
C VAL A 160 12.69 -1.47 -13.50
N ALA A 161 11.86 -2.11 -14.34
CA ALA A 161 11.26 -1.45 -15.50
C ALA A 161 10.39 -0.25 -15.09
N ALA A 162 9.58 -0.39 -14.03
CA ALA A 162 8.79 0.71 -13.48
C ALA A 162 9.68 1.86 -12.96
N GLY A 163 10.77 1.54 -12.25
CA GLY A 163 11.73 2.55 -11.77
C GLY A 163 12.42 3.30 -12.90
N ARG A 164 12.75 2.62 -14.02
CA ARG A 164 13.26 3.29 -15.22
C ARG A 164 12.24 4.19 -15.89
N ALA A 165 10.98 3.73 -16.00
CA ALA A 165 9.90 4.54 -16.54
C ALA A 165 9.74 5.83 -15.74
N LEU A 166 9.79 5.74 -14.40
CA LEU A 166 9.77 6.89 -13.50
C LEU A 166 10.98 7.81 -13.75
N GLY A 167 12.19 7.24 -13.85
CA GLY A 167 13.40 8.02 -14.15
C GLY A 167 13.35 8.75 -15.49
N GLY A 168 12.76 8.13 -16.53
CA GLY A 168 12.53 8.79 -17.82
C GLY A 168 11.60 10.00 -17.69
N ARG A 169 10.50 9.84 -16.95
CA ARG A 169 9.52 10.92 -16.73
C ARG A 169 10.11 12.08 -15.93
N MET A 170 10.89 11.78 -14.89
CA MET A 170 11.62 12.80 -14.13
C MET A 170 12.67 13.52 -14.98
N LYS A 171 13.36 12.80 -15.87
CA LYS A 171 14.31 13.39 -16.82
C LYS A 171 13.63 14.37 -17.79
N ASP A 172 12.41 14.07 -18.19
CA ASP A 172 11.59 14.93 -19.04
C ASP A 172 10.94 16.10 -18.26
N GLY A 173 11.26 16.26 -16.97
CA GLY A 173 10.73 17.32 -16.12
C GLY A 173 9.30 17.09 -15.63
N VAL A 174 8.76 15.87 -15.78
CA VAL A 174 7.39 15.55 -15.39
C VAL A 174 7.36 15.03 -13.96
N GLY A 175 6.78 15.84 -13.06
CA GLY A 175 6.69 15.58 -11.63
C GLY A 175 5.52 14.68 -11.21
N PRO A 176 5.34 14.48 -9.89
CA PRO A 176 4.29 13.64 -9.30
C PRO A 176 2.86 14.17 -9.48
N ASP A 177 2.70 15.45 -9.82
CA ASP A 177 1.38 16.04 -10.10
C ASP A 177 0.77 15.50 -11.39
N ASP A 178 1.57 14.88 -12.27
CA ASP A 178 1.08 14.18 -13.44
C ASP A 178 0.51 12.79 -13.06
N PRO A 179 -0.74 12.47 -13.47
CA PRO A 179 -1.39 11.19 -13.19
C PRO A 179 -0.59 9.95 -13.59
N HIS A 180 0.09 9.94 -14.73
CA HIS A 180 0.89 8.79 -15.17
C HIS A 180 2.17 8.65 -14.34
N THR A 181 2.70 9.74 -13.76
CA THR A 181 3.87 9.69 -12.86
C THR A 181 3.41 9.17 -11.52
N MET A 182 2.29 9.67 -11.00
CA MET A 182 1.70 9.15 -9.77
C MET A 182 1.30 7.68 -9.91
N ALA A 183 0.82 7.23 -11.07
CA ALA A 183 0.54 5.83 -11.35
C ALA A 183 1.80 4.95 -11.32
N LEU A 184 2.95 5.45 -11.78
CA LEU A 184 4.24 4.75 -11.63
C LEU A 184 4.65 4.64 -10.15
N LEU A 185 4.48 5.72 -9.37
CA LEU A 185 4.72 5.69 -7.93
C LEU A 185 3.79 4.70 -7.22
N CYS A 186 2.51 4.64 -7.60
CA CYS A 186 1.55 3.64 -7.13
C CYS A 186 2.03 2.22 -7.44
N MET A 187 2.40 1.94 -8.69
CA MET A 187 2.85 0.62 -9.13
C MET A 187 4.10 0.17 -8.36
N LEU A 188 5.07 1.07 -8.18
CA LEU A 188 6.28 0.79 -7.41
C LEU A 188 5.97 0.50 -5.94
N SER A 189 5.11 1.31 -5.34
CA SER A 189 4.66 1.12 -3.96
C SER A 189 3.87 -0.18 -3.80
N ASP A 190 3.08 -0.57 -4.80
CA ASP A 190 2.33 -1.82 -4.81
C ASP A 190 3.21 -3.06 -4.91
N PHE A 191 4.36 -2.96 -5.58
CA PHE A 191 5.39 -4.00 -5.53
C PHE A 191 6.16 -4.03 -4.21
N GLY A 192 5.91 -3.07 -3.32
CA GLY A 192 6.53 -2.99 -2.00
C GLY A 192 7.68 -2.01 -1.90
N ALA A 193 8.05 -1.27 -2.96
CA ALA A 193 9.11 -0.28 -2.84
C ALA A 193 8.76 0.78 -1.78
N THR A 194 9.70 1.08 -0.89
CA THR A 194 9.58 2.17 0.11
C THR A 194 10.34 3.42 -0.31
N GLY A 195 11.32 3.25 -1.19
CA GLY A 195 12.06 4.34 -1.78
C GLY A 195 12.76 3.96 -3.08
N VAL A 196 12.95 4.98 -3.92
CA VAL A 196 13.60 4.91 -5.21
C VAL A 196 14.59 6.07 -5.32
N ARG A 197 15.84 5.76 -5.67
CA ARG A 197 16.88 6.74 -5.94
C ARG A 197 17.15 6.78 -7.44
N ILE A 198 17.04 7.95 -8.03
CA ILE A 198 17.26 8.20 -9.45
C ILE A 198 18.29 9.33 -9.55
N ASP A 199 19.51 8.97 -9.92
CA ASP A 199 20.57 9.90 -10.28
C ASP A 199 20.66 9.97 -11.80
N LEU A 200 20.15 11.06 -12.37
CA LEU A 200 20.09 11.25 -13.82
C LEU A 200 21.47 11.48 -14.43
N GLU A 201 22.38 12.12 -13.69
CA GLU A 201 23.74 12.44 -14.16
C GLU A 201 24.60 11.17 -14.21
N LYS A 202 24.53 10.35 -13.16
CA LYS A 202 25.28 9.10 -13.05
C LYS A 202 24.55 7.92 -13.70
N ASN A 203 23.30 8.12 -14.12
CA ASN A 203 22.43 7.08 -14.68
C ASN A 203 22.30 5.87 -13.72
N ILE A 204 22.02 6.17 -12.45
CA ILE A 204 21.86 5.17 -11.39
C ILE A 204 20.39 5.10 -11.00
N LEU A 205 19.89 3.86 -10.92
CA LEU A 205 18.62 3.52 -10.30
C LEU A 205 18.91 2.67 -9.07
N GLY A 206 18.37 3.07 -7.93
CA GLY A 206 18.46 2.34 -6.67
C GLY A 206 17.11 2.21 -6.01
N PHE A 207 16.99 1.19 -5.17
CA PHE A 207 15.80 0.95 -4.36
C PHE A 207 16.19 0.86 -2.88
N ALA A 208 15.32 1.38 -2.02
CA ALA A 208 15.35 1.06 -0.60
C ALA A 208 14.79 -0.35 -0.37
N PRO A 209 14.96 -0.93 0.84
CA PRO A 209 14.34 -2.20 1.19
C PRO A 209 12.83 -2.18 0.96
N PHE A 210 12.31 -3.30 0.47
CA PHE A 210 10.90 -3.44 0.15
C PHE A 210 10.09 -3.75 1.42
N SER A 211 8.93 -3.14 1.53
CA SER A 211 7.94 -3.40 2.59
C SER A 211 7.06 -4.58 2.21
N THR A 212 7.16 -5.65 2.99
CA THR A 212 6.27 -6.82 2.90
C THR A 212 4.82 -6.40 3.07
N ALA A 213 4.52 -5.52 4.03
CA ALA A 213 3.17 -5.02 4.27
C ALA A 213 2.57 -4.33 3.03
N ASN A 214 3.36 -3.52 2.31
CA ASN A 214 2.89 -2.83 1.11
C ASN A 214 2.55 -3.82 -0.02
N ALA A 215 3.42 -4.80 -0.26
CA ALA A 215 3.18 -5.81 -1.29
C ALA A 215 1.97 -6.70 -0.95
N MET A 216 1.88 -7.17 0.30
CA MET A 216 0.77 -7.99 0.78
C MET A 216 -0.57 -7.23 0.71
N ALA A 217 -0.62 -5.98 1.18
CA ALA A 217 -1.82 -5.17 1.10
C ALA A 217 -2.31 -5.00 -0.35
N SER A 218 -1.39 -4.81 -1.28
CA SER A 218 -1.74 -4.69 -2.71
C SER A 218 -2.27 -6.01 -3.27
N ALA A 219 -1.66 -7.14 -2.91
CA ALA A 219 -2.15 -8.47 -3.27
C ALA A 219 -3.54 -8.76 -2.71
N ILE A 220 -3.78 -8.42 -1.44
CA ILE A 220 -5.08 -8.59 -0.77
C ILE A 220 -6.16 -7.75 -1.47
N LEU A 221 -5.87 -6.49 -1.80
CA LEU A 221 -6.82 -5.62 -2.52
C LEU A 221 -7.08 -6.07 -3.97
N GLN A 222 -6.16 -6.84 -4.57
CA GLN A 222 -6.37 -7.50 -5.86
C GLN A 222 -7.18 -8.79 -5.75
N GLY A 223 -7.55 -9.21 -4.54
CA GLY A 223 -8.39 -10.38 -4.29
C GLY A 223 -7.62 -11.70 -4.21
N LEU A 224 -6.28 -11.66 -4.06
CA LEU A 224 -5.49 -12.87 -3.89
C LEU A 224 -5.86 -13.60 -2.58
N ASP A 225 -5.79 -14.92 -2.61
CA ASP A 225 -5.99 -15.74 -1.42
C ASP A 225 -4.77 -15.74 -0.49
N ALA A 226 -4.92 -16.34 0.69
CA ALA A 226 -3.88 -16.33 1.71
C ALA A 226 -2.60 -17.08 1.29
N GLU A 227 -2.70 -18.10 0.44
CA GLU A 227 -1.54 -18.84 -0.06
C GLU A 227 -0.72 -17.99 -1.03
N LYS A 228 -1.39 -17.31 -1.96
CA LYS A 228 -0.77 -16.37 -2.90
C LYS A 228 -0.20 -15.15 -2.20
N VAL A 229 -0.86 -14.63 -1.18
CA VAL A 229 -0.30 -13.54 -0.36
C VAL A 229 0.96 -14.02 0.40
N ALA A 230 1.00 -15.27 0.88
CA ALA A 230 2.20 -15.83 1.49
C ALA A 230 3.35 -16.03 0.49
N GLU A 231 3.05 -16.39 -0.77
CA GLU A 231 4.05 -16.40 -1.85
C GLU A 231 4.63 -15.00 -2.10
N VAL A 232 3.78 -13.96 -2.12
CA VAL A 232 4.21 -12.55 -2.25
C VAL A 232 5.15 -12.16 -1.11
N ARG A 233 4.79 -12.47 0.13
CA ARG A 233 5.65 -12.22 1.29
C ARG A 233 7.03 -12.86 1.12
N LYS A 234 7.08 -14.15 0.78
CA LYS A 234 8.34 -14.87 0.54
C LYS A 234 9.15 -14.26 -0.60
N ALA A 235 8.51 -13.78 -1.65
CA ALA A 235 9.19 -13.12 -2.76
C ALA A 235 9.87 -11.82 -2.30
N ILE A 236 9.18 -10.99 -1.50
CA ILE A 236 9.76 -9.75 -0.95
C ILE A 236 10.91 -10.04 0.02
N GLU A 237 10.76 -11.03 0.90
CA GLU A 237 11.83 -11.44 1.81
C GLU A 237 13.10 -11.86 1.04
N ARG A 238 12.95 -12.66 -0.03
CA ARG A 238 14.08 -13.04 -0.91
C ARG A 238 14.68 -11.84 -1.62
N THR A 239 13.86 -10.92 -2.15
CA THR A 239 14.34 -9.70 -2.81
C THR A 239 15.15 -8.84 -1.84
N ASN A 240 14.68 -8.65 -0.61
CA ASN A 240 15.41 -7.93 0.43
C ASN A 240 16.70 -8.63 0.85
N GLU A 241 16.71 -9.96 0.92
CA GLU A 241 17.93 -10.73 1.22
C GLU A 241 18.97 -10.60 0.11
N GLN A 242 18.56 -10.67 -1.16
CA GLN A 242 19.45 -10.42 -2.30
C GLN A 242 20.05 -9.02 -2.24
N PHE A 243 19.21 -8.02 -1.93
CA PHE A 243 19.65 -6.66 -1.75
C PHE A 243 20.71 -6.54 -0.64
N ARG A 244 20.45 -7.15 0.52
CA ARG A 244 21.42 -7.19 1.63
C ARG A 244 22.75 -7.84 1.23
N LYS A 245 22.72 -8.97 0.50
CA LYS A 245 23.95 -9.65 0.04
C LYS A 245 24.78 -8.77 -0.90
N VAL A 246 24.14 -8.04 -1.80
CA VAL A 246 24.83 -7.09 -2.71
C VAL A 246 25.48 -5.96 -1.91
N MET A 247 24.81 -5.44 -0.88
CA MET A 247 25.37 -4.41 0.02
C MET A 247 26.61 -4.89 0.75
N GLU A 248 26.54 -6.09 1.32
CA GLU A 248 27.67 -6.70 2.06
C GLU A 248 28.87 -6.94 1.14
N GLN A 249 28.64 -7.35 -0.12
CA GLN A 249 29.70 -7.53 -1.12
C GLN A 249 30.34 -6.21 -1.57
N GLN A 250 29.55 -5.14 -1.73
CA GLN A 250 30.07 -3.80 -2.07
C GLN A 250 30.80 -3.15 -0.89
N GLY A 251 30.33 -3.37 0.35
CA GLY A 251 31.01 -2.93 1.56
C GLY A 251 32.33 -3.67 1.82
N ALA A 252 32.40 -4.96 1.50
CA ALA A 252 33.63 -5.76 1.64
C ALA A 252 34.72 -5.39 0.61
N THR A 253 34.35 -4.80 -0.54
CA THR A 253 35.31 -4.33 -1.56
C THR A 253 35.83 -2.90 -1.28
N GLN A 254 35.23 -2.16 -0.35
CA GLN A 254 35.70 -0.84 0.10
C GLN A 254 36.36 -0.85 1.50
N GLY A 255 36.74 -2.01 2.01
CA GLY A 255 37.46 -2.19 3.28
C GLY A 255 38.93 -1.72 3.27
N GLY A 256 39.24 -0.63 2.56
CA GLY A 256 40.60 -0.12 2.38
C GLY A 256 40.83 1.36 2.69
N GLN A 257 39.81 2.22 2.71
CA GLN A 257 40.04 3.64 3.03
C GLN A 257 38.76 4.37 3.47
N GLN A 258 38.89 5.04 4.62
CA GLN A 258 37.99 6.06 5.18
C GLN A 258 36.73 5.57 5.92
N GLN A 259 36.95 5.07 7.14
CA GLN A 259 36.04 5.30 8.26
C GLN A 259 36.08 6.78 8.65
N GLN A 260 35.03 7.52 8.29
CA GLN A 260 34.41 8.63 9.03
C GLN A 260 33.68 9.55 8.05
N GLN A 261 32.40 9.26 7.77
CA GLN A 261 31.33 10.27 7.85
C GLN A 261 29.97 9.67 7.49
N GLN A 262 29.04 9.87 8.43
CA GLN A 262 27.60 9.94 8.26
C GLN A 262 26.83 8.66 7.98
N GLN A 263 25.93 8.37 8.93
CA GLN A 263 24.75 7.54 8.82
C GLN A 263 23.93 7.92 7.57
N GLN A 264 24.26 7.35 6.41
CA GLN A 264 23.43 7.42 5.22
C GLN A 264 22.70 6.10 5.03
N GLN A 265 21.41 6.24 4.73
CA GLN A 265 20.45 5.17 4.45
C GLN A 265 21.06 4.07 3.57
N GLN A 266 20.88 2.83 4.05
CA GLN A 266 21.23 1.61 3.36
C GLN A 266 20.60 1.61 1.95
N THR A 267 21.41 1.81 0.90
CA THR A 267 20.93 1.94 -0.50
C THR A 267 21.79 1.15 -1.47
N ILE A 268 21.12 0.53 -2.45
CA ILE A 268 21.75 -0.32 -3.47
C ILE A 268 21.73 0.41 -4.80
N SER A 269 22.92 0.57 -5.39
CA SER A 269 23.09 1.06 -6.75
C SER A 269 22.99 -0.10 -7.74
N ILE A 270 21.96 -0.12 -8.60
CA ILE A 270 21.90 -1.03 -9.74
C ILE A 270 22.64 -0.36 -10.92
N PRO A 271 23.69 -0.98 -11.50
CA PRO A 271 24.45 -0.38 -12.60
C PRO A 271 23.60 -0.14 -13.87
N ARG A 272 23.79 1.04 -14.48
CA ARG A 272 23.28 1.58 -15.76
C ARG A 272 22.08 0.85 -16.37
N VAL A 273 20.89 1.42 -16.18
CA VAL A 273 19.65 0.88 -16.75
C VAL A 273 18.93 1.84 -17.71
N MET A 274 19.25 3.15 -17.76
CA MET A 274 18.64 4.03 -18.76
C MET A 274 19.40 4.00 -20.08
N GLY A 275 18.68 3.70 -21.16
CA GLY A 275 19.21 3.65 -22.51
C GLY A 275 19.78 5.00 -22.94
N THR A 276 21.04 5.00 -23.37
CA THR A 276 21.58 6.06 -24.21
C THR A 276 20.82 6.07 -25.53
N ARG A 277 20.25 7.23 -25.89
CA ARG A 277 19.60 7.50 -27.18
C ARG A 277 20.56 7.03 -28.29
N ARG A 278 20.20 5.99 -29.05
CA ARG A 278 20.92 5.66 -30.30
C ARG A 278 20.78 6.85 -31.22
N ARG A 279 21.88 7.59 -31.46
CA ARG A 279 21.95 8.52 -32.58
C ARG A 279 21.78 7.69 -33.85
N ARG A 280 20.72 7.99 -34.61
CA ARG A 280 20.64 7.59 -36.02
C ARG A 280 21.65 8.42 -36.80
#